data_AF-A0A9N9JUW8-F1
#
_entry.id   AF-A0A9N9JUW8-F1
#
_cell.length_a   1.000
_cell.length_b   1.000
_cell.length_c   1.000
_cell.angle_alpha   90.00
_cell.angle_beta   90.00
_cell.angle_gamma   90.00
#
_symmetry.space_group_name_H-M   'P 1'
#
loop_
_entity.id
_entity.type
_entity.pdbx_description
1 polymer ?
#
loop_
_entity_poly.entity_id
_entity_poly.type
_entity_poly.pdbx_seq_one_letter_code
_entity_poly.pdbx_strand_id
1 'polypeptide(L)'
;EQYNAINIVISIEYEVNNIDKLNQAFFDDAKKFNPIKVDINTTKQVSFDSYSSYNSSTLEERDIEFPLLGGNGISFWVRSGDSFYLTTCGHCTLFGPIREDGYIHFFHIPWNESDALTENYVGPMVMYTMQESDWGFVLKSNFSKFKPSAFIRNSDLQLYPELGIADYIMHPDDSMIGSIVCISGHQSHRKC
;
A
#
# COMPACT_ATOMS: atom_id res chain seq x y z
N GLU A 1 -13.61 -31.89 7.33
CA GLU A 1 -12.15 -31.83 7.48
C GLU A 1 -11.82 -30.67 8.40
N GLN A 2 -10.98 -30.90 9.40
CA GLN A 2 -10.70 -29.94 10.47
C GLN A 2 -9.40 -29.21 10.11
N TYR A 3 -9.49 -27.92 9.78
CA TYR A 3 -8.32 -27.11 9.44
C TYR A 3 -7.40 -26.99 10.66
N ASN A 4 -6.18 -27.51 10.53
CA ASN A 4 -5.17 -27.53 11.58
C ASN A 4 -4.32 -26.24 11.46
N ALA A 5 -4.86 -25.11 11.93
CA ALA A 5 -4.12 -23.85 11.96
C ALA A 5 -3.06 -23.92 13.05
N ILE A 6 -1.78 -23.82 12.66
CA ILE A 6 -0.63 -24.00 13.56
C ILE A 6 -0.11 -22.69 14.15
N ASN A 7 -0.44 -21.53 13.57
CA ASN A 7 -0.07 -20.21 14.06
C ASN A 7 -1.20 -19.21 13.77
N ILE A 8 -1.91 -18.75 14.80
CA ILE A 8 -2.96 -17.73 14.67
C ILE A 8 -2.51 -16.49 15.46
N VAL A 9 -2.34 -15.37 14.77
CA VAL A 9 -2.12 -14.07 15.41
C VAL A 9 -3.45 -13.34 15.47
N ILE A 10 -3.90 -13.00 16.68
CA ILE A 10 -5.17 -12.32 16.93
C ILE A 10 -4.82 -10.99 17.60
N SER A 11 -5.02 -9.87 16.89
CA SER A 11 -4.92 -8.53 17.44
C SER A 11 -6.29 -8.06 17.93
N ILE A 12 -6.34 -7.50 19.14
CA ILE A 12 -7.52 -6.82 19.66
C ILE A 12 -7.10 -5.37 19.88
N GLU A 13 -7.69 -4.45 19.12
CA GLU A 13 -7.44 -3.02 19.29
C GLU A 13 -7.94 -2.55 20.66
N TYR A 14 -7.04 -1.93 21.42
CA TYR A 14 -7.25 -1.52 22.81
C TYR A 14 -8.31 -0.40 22.95
N GLU A 15 -8.49 0.43 21.92
CA GLU A 15 -9.36 1.62 22.02
C GLU A 15 -10.86 1.34 21.80
N VAL A 16 -11.23 0.17 21.28
CA VAL A 16 -12.63 -0.14 20.96
C VAL A 16 -13.32 -0.94 22.07
N ASN A 17 -12.56 -1.60 22.95
CA ASN A 17 -13.13 -2.52 23.93
C ASN A 17 -12.46 -2.37 25.30
N ASN A 18 -13.21 -1.80 26.26
CA ASN A 18 -12.91 -1.92 27.68
C ASN A 18 -12.59 -3.39 28.03
N ILE A 19 -11.32 -3.66 28.33
CA ILE A 19 -10.71 -5.00 28.41
C ILE A 19 -11.29 -5.86 29.55
N ASP A 20 -12.05 -5.30 30.48
CA ASP A 20 -12.19 -6.00 31.76
C ASP A 20 -13.33 -7.03 31.86
N LYS A 21 -14.27 -7.14 30.89
CA LYS A 21 -15.33 -8.19 30.97
C LYS A 21 -15.83 -8.79 29.66
N LEU A 22 -15.87 -8.03 28.57
CA LEU A 22 -16.55 -8.47 27.33
C LEU A 22 -15.82 -9.60 26.58
N ASN A 23 -14.49 -9.69 26.74
CA ASN A 23 -13.67 -10.65 25.98
C ASN A 23 -13.17 -11.83 26.83
N GLN A 24 -13.62 -11.97 28.08
CA GLN A 24 -13.12 -13.02 28.97
C GLN A 24 -13.40 -14.42 28.41
N ALA A 25 -14.59 -14.65 27.85
CA ALA A 25 -14.95 -15.91 27.21
C ALA A 25 -14.05 -16.25 26.01
N PHE A 26 -13.65 -15.24 25.23
CA PHE A 26 -12.71 -15.40 24.12
C PHE A 26 -11.32 -15.78 24.62
N PHE A 27 -10.80 -15.10 25.66
CA PHE A 27 -9.50 -15.42 26.25
C PHE A 27 -9.48 -16.82 26.87
N ASP A 28 -10.58 -17.24 27.52
CA ASP A 28 -10.67 -18.56 28.12
C ASP A 28 -10.74 -19.67 27.07
N ASP A 29 -11.43 -19.45 25.94
CA ASP A 29 -11.42 -20.39 24.82
C ASP A 29 -10.05 -20.45 24.13
N ALA A 30 -9.34 -19.33 24.02
CA ALA A 30 -8.03 -19.25 23.38
C ALA A 30 -6.91 -19.97 24.18
N LYS A 31 -7.04 -20.10 25.50
CA LYS A 31 -6.05 -20.78 26.37
C LYS A 31 -5.74 -22.22 25.95
N LYS A 32 -6.71 -22.93 25.34
CA LYS A 32 -6.53 -24.31 24.87
C LYS A 32 -5.46 -24.45 23.78
N PHE A 33 -5.07 -23.35 23.15
CA PHE A 33 -4.04 -23.30 22.10
C PHE A 33 -2.66 -22.88 22.64
N ASN A 34 -2.48 -22.75 23.95
CA ASN A 34 -1.24 -22.30 24.60
C ASN A 34 -0.64 -21.02 23.97
N PRO A 35 -1.44 -19.94 23.84
CA PRO A 35 -1.01 -18.75 23.13
C PRO A 35 0.14 -18.05 23.88
N ILE A 36 1.11 -17.52 23.12
CA ILE A 36 2.13 -16.64 23.67
C ILE A 36 1.51 -15.25 23.84
N LYS A 37 1.32 -14.82 25.08
CA LYS A 37 0.83 -13.48 25.38
C LYS A 37 1.93 -12.47 25.06
N VAL A 38 1.70 -11.65 24.04
CA VAL A 38 2.55 -10.50 23.73
C VAL A 38 1.86 -9.27 24.28
N ASP A 39 2.29 -8.82 25.46
CA ASP A 39 1.83 -7.57 26.04
C ASP A 39 2.52 -6.41 25.30
N ILE A 40 1.84 -5.84 24.30
CA ILE A 40 2.26 -4.59 23.66
C ILE A 40 1.98 -3.47 24.66
N ASN A 41 2.95 -3.22 25.54
CA ASN A 41 2.86 -2.22 26.58
C ASN A 41 2.95 -0.81 25.97
N THR A 42 1.81 -0.19 25.70
CA THR A 42 1.66 1.18 25.15
C THR A 42 1.95 2.29 26.18
N THR A 43 2.80 2.04 27.18
CA THR A 43 3.30 3.09 28.10
C THR A 43 4.50 3.85 27.55
N LYS A 44 5.08 3.40 26.44
CA LYS A 44 5.45 4.39 25.42
C LYS A 44 4.17 4.58 24.62
N GLN A 45 3.59 5.78 24.68
CA GLN A 45 3.01 6.31 23.46
C GLN A 45 4.06 6.04 22.38
N VAL A 46 3.84 5.00 21.59
CA VAL A 46 4.19 5.08 20.18
C VAL A 46 3.26 6.20 19.74
N SER A 47 3.69 7.42 19.98
CA SER A 47 3.14 8.57 19.32
C SER A 47 3.06 8.14 17.87
N PHE A 48 1.94 8.35 17.21
CA PHE A 48 1.94 8.33 15.75
C PHE A 48 3.03 9.28 15.18
N ASP A 49 3.67 10.10 16.03
CA ASP A 49 4.92 10.83 15.79
C ASP A 49 6.20 9.97 15.70
N SER A 50 6.19 8.64 15.88
CA SER A 50 7.39 7.80 15.61
C SER A 50 7.44 7.26 14.18
N TYR A 51 6.46 7.62 13.34
CA TYR A 51 6.64 7.70 11.88
C TYR A 51 7.21 9.08 11.45
N SER A 52 7.81 9.84 12.38
CA SER A 52 8.43 11.15 12.11
C SER A 52 9.68 11.12 11.22
N SER A 53 10.11 9.97 10.72
CA SER A 53 11.02 9.98 9.56
C SER A 53 10.34 10.50 8.27
N TYR A 54 9.01 10.71 8.28
CA TYR A 54 8.27 11.41 7.24
C TYR A 54 7.96 12.89 7.53
N ASN A 55 8.28 13.39 8.73
CA ASN A 55 8.21 14.83 9.04
C ASN A 55 9.56 15.49 8.77
N SER A 56 9.88 15.68 7.50
CA SER A 56 10.89 16.69 7.15
C SER A 56 10.34 18.05 7.53
N SER A 57 11.07 18.82 8.35
CA SER A 57 10.74 20.21 8.73
C SER A 57 10.79 21.21 7.57
N THR A 58 10.78 20.72 6.34
CA THR A 58 10.78 21.45 5.07
C THR A 58 9.53 21.22 4.24
N LEU A 59 8.51 20.54 4.79
CA LEU A 59 7.20 20.41 4.15
C LEU A 59 6.47 21.76 4.20
N GLU A 60 6.77 22.60 3.23
CA GLU A 60 5.90 23.73 2.89
C GLU A 60 4.49 23.21 2.59
N GLU A 61 3.50 23.90 3.14
CA GLU A 61 2.09 23.70 2.83
C GLU A 61 1.91 23.94 1.32
N ARG A 62 1.79 22.87 0.54
CA ARG A 62 1.49 22.95 -0.89
C ARG A 62 0.01 22.66 -1.05
N ASP A 63 -0.67 23.48 -1.84
CA ASP A 63 -2.01 23.18 -2.33
C ASP A 63 -1.94 21.88 -3.14
N ILE A 64 -2.33 20.77 -2.50
CA ILE A 64 -2.34 19.44 -3.08
C ILE A 64 -3.71 19.22 -3.67
N GLU A 65 -3.77 18.94 -4.97
CA GLU A 65 -5.04 18.66 -5.63
C GLU A 65 -5.53 17.23 -5.35
N PHE A 66 -4.67 16.19 -5.43
CA PHE A 66 -5.11 14.78 -5.26
C PHE A 66 -4.03 13.82 -4.69
N PRO A 67 -4.37 12.94 -3.71
CA PRO A 67 -3.50 11.83 -3.31
C PRO A 67 -3.53 10.72 -4.39
N LEU A 68 -2.35 10.30 -4.89
CA LEU A 68 -2.28 9.13 -5.77
C LEU A 68 -2.01 7.89 -4.93
N LEU A 69 -3.04 7.08 -4.72
CA LEU A 69 -2.93 5.82 -3.99
C LEU A 69 -2.30 4.73 -4.86
N GLY A 70 -1.61 3.78 -4.22
CA GLY A 70 -1.23 2.53 -4.84
C GLY A 70 -2.45 1.71 -5.27
N GLY A 71 -2.29 0.81 -6.22
CA GLY A 71 -3.38 -0.03 -6.72
C GLY A 71 -4.31 0.63 -7.75
N ASN A 72 -4.02 1.85 -8.22
CA ASN A 72 -4.63 2.45 -9.42
C ASN A 72 -4.05 1.86 -10.74
N GLY A 73 -3.83 0.54 -10.75
CA GLY A 73 -2.77 -0.13 -11.52
C GLY A 73 -1.76 -0.70 -10.53
N ILE A 74 -1.18 -1.88 -10.79
CA ILE A 74 -0.33 -2.63 -9.84
C ILE A 74 0.94 -1.80 -9.55
N SER A 75 0.83 -0.86 -8.61
CA SER A 75 1.78 0.23 -8.42
C SER A 75 1.75 0.72 -6.98
N PHE A 76 2.90 1.15 -6.48
CA PHE A 76 3.07 1.83 -5.20
C PHE A 76 4.21 2.84 -5.29
N TRP A 77 4.19 3.85 -4.42
CA TRP A 77 5.24 4.85 -4.39
C TRP A 77 6.48 4.32 -3.68
N VAL A 78 7.65 4.57 -4.27
CA VAL A 78 8.96 4.36 -3.67
C VAL A 78 9.78 5.65 -3.74
N ARG A 79 10.79 5.76 -2.88
CA ARG A 79 11.67 6.93 -2.81
C ARG A 79 13.12 6.49 -2.96
N SER A 80 13.91 7.24 -3.73
CA SER A 80 15.36 7.14 -3.77
C SER A 80 15.95 8.54 -3.75
N GLY A 81 16.70 8.88 -2.69
CA GLY A 81 17.11 10.26 -2.43
C GLY A 81 15.91 11.20 -2.28
N ASP A 82 15.88 12.29 -3.04
CA ASP A 82 14.77 13.25 -3.06
C ASP A 82 13.74 12.99 -4.17
N SER A 83 13.94 11.91 -4.92
CA SER A 83 13.08 11.52 -6.03
C SER A 83 12.03 10.51 -5.59
N PHE A 84 10.80 10.71 -6.04
CA PHE A 84 9.70 9.76 -5.88
C PHE A 84 9.44 9.05 -7.19
N TYR A 85 9.21 7.74 -7.10
CA TYR A 85 8.92 6.88 -8.24
C TYR A 85 7.65 6.10 -7.98
N LEU A 86 6.83 5.95 -9.02
CA LEU A 86 5.73 5.00 -9.00
C LEU A 86 6.23 3.68 -9.62
N THR A 87 6.09 2.57 -8.90
CA THR A 87 6.41 1.24 -9.42
C THR A 87 5.35 0.80 -10.42
N THR A 88 5.74 0.03 -11.42
CA THR A 88 4.82 -0.58 -12.41
C THR A 88 5.49 -1.80 -13.02
N CYS A 89 4.83 -2.48 -13.94
CA CYS A 89 5.43 -3.54 -14.75
C CYS A 89 6.23 -2.92 -15.92
N GLY A 90 7.32 -3.58 -16.31
CA GLY A 90 8.16 -3.16 -17.42
C GLY A 90 7.43 -3.29 -18.75
N HIS A 91 6.61 -4.33 -18.94
CA HIS A 91 5.84 -4.50 -20.18
C HIS A 91 4.84 -3.37 -20.45
N CYS A 92 4.53 -2.51 -19.45
CA CYS A 92 3.74 -1.30 -19.66
C CYS A 92 4.42 -0.32 -20.63
N THR A 93 5.68 -0.54 -21.01
CA THR A 93 6.35 0.20 -22.07
C THR A 93 5.94 -0.18 -23.49
N LEU A 94 5.37 -1.36 -23.70
CA LEU A 94 5.16 -1.89 -25.05
C LEU A 94 4.10 -1.13 -25.87
N PHE A 95 3.16 -0.48 -25.18
CA PHE A 95 2.01 0.20 -25.80
C PHE A 95 1.85 1.66 -25.35
N GLY A 96 2.82 2.19 -24.61
CA GLY A 96 2.77 3.57 -24.15
C GLY A 96 3.10 4.56 -25.28
N PRO A 97 2.53 5.78 -25.26
CA PRO A 97 2.91 6.80 -26.22
C PRO A 97 4.38 7.19 -25.98
N ILE A 98 5.26 6.79 -26.91
CA ILE A 98 6.61 7.34 -26.98
C ILE A 98 6.47 8.78 -27.47
N ARG A 99 6.84 9.75 -26.64
CA ARG A 99 6.81 11.16 -27.04
C ARG A 99 8.10 11.53 -27.79
N GLU A 100 8.15 12.76 -28.30
CA GLU A 100 9.30 13.29 -29.03
C GLU A 100 10.61 13.26 -28.22
N ASP A 101 10.52 13.20 -26.89
CA ASP A 101 11.66 13.08 -25.97
C ASP A 101 12.21 11.65 -25.85
N GLY A 102 11.59 10.68 -26.52
CA GLY A 102 12.00 9.27 -26.51
C GLY A 102 11.57 8.50 -25.25
N TYR A 103 10.84 9.14 -24.32
CA TYR A 103 10.36 8.50 -23.10
C TYR A 103 8.90 8.07 -23.24
N ILE A 104 8.53 7.10 -22.39
CA ILE A 104 7.15 6.62 -22.26
C ILE A 104 6.50 7.34 -21.10
N HIS A 105 5.45 8.09 -21.40
CA HIS A 105 4.78 8.97 -20.45
C HIS A 105 3.61 8.26 -19.79
N PHE A 106 3.53 8.37 -18.47
CA PHE A 106 2.47 7.77 -17.66
C PHE A 106 1.50 8.84 -17.18
N PHE A 107 0.22 8.49 -17.23
CA PHE A 107 -0.90 9.32 -16.83
C PHE A 107 -1.72 8.57 -15.78
N HIS A 108 -2.23 9.30 -14.79
CA HIS A 108 -3.18 8.76 -13.83
C HIS A 108 -4.58 8.84 -14.42
N ILE A 109 -5.26 7.69 -14.41
CA ILE A 109 -6.68 7.57 -14.74
C ILE A 109 -7.42 7.21 -13.44
N PRO A 110 -8.34 8.06 -12.95
CA PRO A 110 -9.13 7.75 -11.77
C PRO A 110 -10.09 6.58 -12.02
N TRP A 111 -10.42 5.80 -10.99
CA TRP A 111 -11.38 4.69 -11.10
C TRP A 111 -12.80 5.15 -11.45
N ASN A 112 -13.16 6.38 -11.11
CA ASN A 112 -14.50 6.90 -11.39
C ASN A 112 -14.54 7.43 -12.83
N GLU A 113 -15.41 6.84 -13.65
CA GLU A 113 -15.56 7.16 -15.08
C GLU A 113 -15.88 8.65 -15.34
N SER A 114 -16.51 9.34 -14.38
CA SER A 114 -16.81 10.77 -14.48
C SER A 114 -15.56 11.66 -14.57
N ASP A 115 -14.43 11.19 -14.06
CA ASP A 115 -13.18 11.95 -13.96
C ASP A 115 -12.15 11.49 -15.03
N ALA A 116 -12.49 10.49 -15.84
CA ALA A 116 -11.64 9.88 -16.86
C ALA A 116 -11.26 10.84 -18.01
N LEU A 117 -11.92 12.00 -18.11
CA LEU A 117 -11.59 13.06 -19.08
C LEU A 117 -10.37 13.89 -18.64
N THR A 118 -9.87 13.70 -17.42
CA THR A 118 -8.70 14.43 -16.90
C THR A 118 -7.50 13.49 -16.77
N GLU A 119 -6.84 13.22 -17.90
CA GLU A 119 -5.55 12.52 -17.88
C GLU A 119 -4.51 13.38 -17.14
N ASN A 120 -4.11 12.93 -15.96
CA ASN A 120 -3.18 13.67 -15.14
C ASN A 120 -1.77 13.12 -15.31
N TYR A 121 -0.88 13.89 -15.94
CA TYR A 121 0.49 13.47 -16.21
C TYR A 121 1.28 13.22 -14.93
N VAL A 122 1.68 11.96 -14.69
CA VAL A 122 2.48 11.52 -13.55
C VAL A 122 3.95 11.77 -13.81
N GLY A 123 4.44 11.32 -14.96
CA GLY A 123 5.84 11.42 -15.35
C GLY A 123 6.31 10.36 -16.36
N PRO A 124 7.60 10.38 -16.74
CA PRO A 124 8.16 9.40 -17.67
C PRO A 124 8.61 8.13 -16.94
N MET A 125 8.56 6.99 -17.61
CA MET A 125 9.27 5.79 -17.16
C MET A 125 10.77 5.95 -17.41
N VAL A 126 11.57 5.89 -16.34
CA VAL A 126 13.01 6.18 -16.38
C VAL A 126 13.88 4.93 -16.22
N MET A 127 13.32 3.84 -15.70
CA MET A 127 14.03 2.57 -15.51
C MET A 127 13.02 1.43 -15.66
N TYR A 128 13.38 0.38 -16.39
CA TYR A 128 12.56 -0.83 -16.50
C TYR A 128 13.37 -2.02 -17.01
N THR A 129 12.84 -3.22 -16.76
CA THR A 129 13.24 -4.44 -17.46
C THR A 129 12.01 -5.27 -17.79
N MET A 130 12.09 -5.96 -18.92
CA MET A 130 11.11 -6.96 -19.37
C MET A 130 11.73 -8.37 -19.44
N GLN A 131 13.06 -8.47 -19.26
CA GLN A 131 13.80 -9.72 -19.32
C GLN A 131 14.19 -10.13 -17.90
N GLU A 132 13.97 -11.40 -17.56
CA GLU A 132 14.18 -12.02 -16.23
C GLU A 132 13.26 -11.51 -15.12
N SER A 133 12.83 -10.26 -15.19
CA SER A 133 11.83 -9.66 -14.32
C SER A 133 11.03 -8.62 -15.09
N ASP A 134 9.82 -8.34 -14.63
CA ASP A 134 8.88 -7.42 -15.29
C ASP A 134 8.55 -6.27 -14.35
N TRP A 135 9.43 -5.27 -14.32
CA TRP A 135 9.28 -4.11 -13.45
C TRP A 135 9.71 -2.82 -14.15
N GLY A 136 9.16 -1.70 -13.67
CA GLY A 136 9.47 -0.36 -14.14
C GLY A 136 9.26 0.68 -13.04
N PHE A 137 9.91 1.83 -13.21
CA PHE A 137 9.81 2.99 -12.34
C PHE A 137 9.48 4.24 -13.15
N VAL A 138 8.40 4.89 -12.76
CA VAL A 138 7.94 6.16 -13.33
C VAL A 138 8.38 7.29 -12.41
N LEU A 139 9.19 8.22 -12.92
CA LEU A 139 9.67 9.36 -12.14
C LEU A 139 8.54 10.39 -11.98
N LYS A 140 8.23 10.75 -10.73
CA LYS A 140 7.24 11.79 -10.44
C LYS A 140 7.70 13.15 -10.98
N SER A 141 6.98 13.68 -11.96
CA SER A 141 7.29 14.96 -12.61
C SER A 141 6.46 16.13 -12.07
N ASN A 142 5.21 15.88 -11.66
CA ASN A 142 4.32 16.91 -11.15
C ASN A 142 4.27 16.89 -9.62
N PHE A 143 5.02 17.81 -8.97
CA PHE A 143 5.16 17.84 -7.51
C PHE A 143 3.95 18.36 -6.74
N SER A 144 3.18 19.27 -7.33
CA SER A 144 2.00 19.88 -6.70
C SER A 144 0.75 19.01 -6.85
N LYS A 145 0.58 18.33 -7.97
CA LYS A 145 -0.67 17.62 -8.28
C LYS A 145 -0.86 16.32 -7.51
N PHE A 146 0.22 15.56 -7.36
CA PHE A 146 0.19 14.25 -6.71
C PHE A 146 0.93 14.26 -5.40
N LYS A 147 0.31 13.74 -4.34
CA LYS A 147 1.02 13.38 -3.11
C LYS A 147 1.36 11.89 -3.12
N PRO A 148 2.65 11.49 -3.01
CA PRO A 148 3.01 10.11 -2.78
C PRO A 148 2.34 9.60 -1.51
N SER A 149 1.78 8.39 -1.57
CA SER A 149 0.99 7.81 -0.49
C SER A 149 1.44 6.37 -0.23
N ALA A 150 1.54 6.00 1.04
CA ALA A 150 1.84 4.64 1.49
C ALA A 150 0.55 3.81 1.69
N PHE A 151 -0.46 4.06 0.85
CA PHE A 151 -1.77 3.42 0.94
C PHE A 151 -2.15 2.80 -0.40
N ILE A 152 -2.73 1.61 -0.35
CA ILE A 152 -3.31 0.90 -1.48
C ILE A 152 -4.82 1.15 -1.48
N ARG A 153 -5.37 1.50 -2.64
CA ARG A 153 -6.80 1.71 -2.81
C ARG A 153 -7.59 0.41 -2.57
N ASN A 154 -8.69 0.51 -1.84
CA ASN A 154 -9.62 -0.59 -1.55
C ASN A 154 -11.07 -0.08 -1.53
N SER A 155 -11.41 0.76 -2.51
CA SER A 155 -12.67 1.52 -2.52
C SER A 155 -13.94 0.66 -2.60
N ASP A 156 -13.82 -0.64 -2.83
CA ASP A 156 -14.96 -1.57 -2.83
C ASP A 156 -15.51 -1.84 -1.43
N LEU A 157 -14.72 -1.59 -0.38
CA LEU A 157 -15.17 -1.69 1.01
C LEU A 157 -15.36 -0.32 1.63
N GLN A 158 -16.59 -0.06 2.08
CA GLN A 158 -16.94 1.18 2.77
C GLN A 158 -16.18 1.37 4.09
N LEU A 159 -15.86 0.28 4.80
CA LEU A 159 -15.18 0.34 6.09
C LEU A 159 -13.66 0.58 5.98
N TYR A 160 -13.04 0.17 4.87
CA TYR A 160 -11.60 0.29 4.66
C TYR A 160 -11.30 0.68 3.21
N PRO A 161 -11.62 1.92 2.80
CA PRO A 161 -11.46 2.35 1.41
C PRO A 161 -9.99 2.44 0.99
N GLU A 162 -9.06 2.39 1.95
CA GLU A 162 -7.62 2.45 1.78
C GLU A 162 -6.94 1.47 2.75
N LEU A 163 -5.85 0.84 2.30
CA LEU A 163 -5.06 -0.12 3.06
C LEU A 163 -3.63 0.39 3.19
N GLY A 164 -3.18 0.67 4.41
CA GLY A 164 -1.81 1.14 4.66
C GLY A 164 -0.77 0.07 4.36
N ILE A 165 0.32 0.46 3.70
CA ILE A 165 1.51 -0.37 3.51
C ILE A 165 2.35 -0.26 4.78
N ALA A 166 2.34 -1.32 5.59
CA ALA A 166 3.06 -1.34 6.86
C ALA A 166 4.53 -1.79 6.70
N ASP A 167 4.78 -2.75 5.81
CA ASP A 167 6.10 -3.36 5.62
C ASP A 167 6.22 -4.02 4.24
N TYR A 168 7.43 -4.45 3.88
CA TYR A 168 7.71 -5.24 2.69
C TYR A 168 8.59 -6.45 3.01
N ILE A 169 8.40 -7.55 2.28
CA ILE A 169 9.20 -8.76 2.45
C ILE A 169 9.98 -8.99 1.17
N MET A 170 11.31 -8.89 1.25
CA MET A 170 12.21 -9.02 0.10
C MET A 170 12.37 -10.48 -0.34
N HIS A 171 12.36 -11.40 0.62
CA HIS A 171 12.51 -12.83 0.39
C HIS A 171 11.44 -13.56 1.19
N PRO A 172 10.29 -13.88 0.57
CA PRO A 172 9.30 -14.70 1.22
C PRO A 172 9.93 -16.06 1.55
N ASP A 173 9.76 -16.51 2.78
CA ASP A 173 10.20 -17.83 3.22
C ASP A 173 9.03 -18.83 3.21
N ASP A 174 9.33 -20.09 3.56
CA ASP A 174 8.33 -21.16 3.56
C ASP A 174 7.17 -20.91 4.54
N SER A 175 7.33 -20.02 5.52
CA SER A 175 6.24 -19.66 6.46
C SER A 175 5.13 -18.88 5.78
N MET A 176 5.40 -18.30 4.60
CA MET A 176 4.43 -17.51 3.83
C MET A 176 3.59 -18.36 2.88
N ILE A 177 3.92 -19.64 2.68
CA ILE A 177 3.17 -20.54 1.81
C ILE A 177 1.75 -20.72 2.37
N GLY A 178 0.75 -20.42 1.54
CA GLY A 178 -0.67 -20.46 1.94
C GLY A 178 -1.22 -19.13 2.48
N SER A 179 -0.39 -18.07 2.52
CA SER A 179 -0.87 -16.72 2.83
C SER A 179 -1.88 -16.24 1.80
N ILE A 180 -2.91 -15.52 2.26
CA ILE A 180 -3.86 -14.84 1.39
C ILE A 180 -3.21 -13.54 0.92
N VAL A 181 -3.09 -13.39 -0.40
CA VAL A 181 -2.60 -12.17 -1.03
C VAL A 181 -3.73 -11.51 -1.80
N CYS A 182 -3.77 -10.19 -1.75
CA CYS A 182 -4.75 -9.40 -2.48
C CYS A 182 -4.05 -8.58 -3.56
N ILE A 183 -4.72 -8.40 -4.68
CA ILE A 183 -4.35 -7.46 -5.74
C ILE A 183 -5.37 -6.31 -5.77
N SER A 184 -4.89 -5.10 -6.12
CA SER A 184 -5.75 -3.96 -6.44
C SER A 184 -5.34 -3.42 -7.81
N GLY A 185 -6.33 -3.20 -8.68
CA GLY A 185 -6.10 -2.67 -10.02
C GLY A 185 -7.34 -1.98 -10.56
N HIS A 186 -7.15 -1.10 -11.54
CA HIS A 186 -8.24 -0.30 -12.13
C HIS A 186 -9.38 -1.16 -12.70
N GLN A 187 -9.05 -2.25 -13.42
CA GLN A 187 -10.07 -3.13 -14.00
C GLN A 187 -10.55 -4.22 -13.04
N SER A 188 -9.63 -4.78 -12.24
CA SER A 188 -9.93 -5.92 -11.39
C SER A 188 -10.51 -5.53 -10.03
N HIS A 189 -10.39 -4.25 -9.65
CA HIS A 189 -10.68 -3.78 -8.30
C HIS A 189 -9.89 -4.60 -7.26
N ARG A 190 -10.31 -4.68 -5.99
CA ARG A 190 -9.66 -5.57 -5.01
C ARG A 190 -10.05 -7.04 -5.25
N LYS A 191 -9.06 -7.92 -5.39
CA LYS A 191 -9.26 -9.38 -5.37
C LYS A 191 -8.30 -10.06 -4.40
N CYS A 192 -8.84 -10.92 -3.55
CA CYS A 192 -8.17 -11.91 -2.72
C CYS A 192 -8.90 -13.24 -3.00
#